data_AF-A0A1M6RRJ8-F1
#
_entry.id   AF-A0A1M6RRJ8-F1
#
_cell.length_a   1.000
_cell.length_b   1.000
_cell.length_c   1.000
_cell.angle_alpha   90.00
_cell.angle_beta   90.00
_cell.angle_gamma   90.00
#
_symmetry.space_group_name_H-M   'P 1'
#
loop_
_entity.id
_entity.type
_entity.pdbx_description
1 polymer ?
#
loop_
_entity_poly.entity_id
_entity_poly.type
_entity_poly.pdbx_seq_one_letter_code
_entity_poly.pdbx_strand_id
1 'polypeptide(L)'
;MSQAKPIEVTDLILRDAHQSLIATRMRTEDMLPICGKLDQVGYWSLEVWGGATFDACVRFLKEDPWERLRQLREALPNTRLQMLLRGQNLLGYRHYADDVVEAFVQKAADNGVDVFRVFDALNDLRNIETAMKAVKKAGKHAQGTICYTTSPVHTPALFVQQAKEMQAMGADSIAIKDMAGLLTPYATFDLVKAIKAEVDLPLVIHSHSTSGLAPLCQLKAIEAGVDRMDTAISSFASGTSHPATETQVAALKGTDYDTGLDLNLLSEIADYFREVRKKYQQFESEFTREDVSVQINQVPGGMMSNLANQLKEQNALDRIREVFDEIPRVREDLGFPPLVTPTSQIVGTQAVYNVLAGQRYKTITNEVKRYLQGGYGKPPAPVNTEVRNKAIGNEAVDEGRPADQLSPEMDKLRKDIGELALNSEDVLTYAMFPDLGREFLQQRKDGTLVPEALLPPETKTRERLSTGVATEFRIEVHGESYEIAVTGSGDSGAGKRKLYLSLDGMPEEVLFESLNEYVAESSSGRKKASTPGHVSTAMPGNVVEVLVKEGDSVSAGQAVLITEAMKMETEVHANIDGKVEAIYVSKGDRVTPGEVLIEIA
;
A
#
# COMPACT_ATOMS: atom_id res chain seq x y z
N MET A 1 -41.39 21.73 10.04
CA MET A 1 -40.79 20.81 9.05
C MET A 1 -39.30 21.05 9.15
N SER A 2 -38.52 20.02 9.47
CA SER A 2 -37.06 20.06 9.31
C SER A 2 -36.75 20.52 7.89
N GLN A 3 -35.78 21.42 7.73
CA GLN A 3 -35.30 21.80 6.41
C GLN A 3 -34.61 20.56 5.83
N ALA A 4 -35.08 20.06 4.68
CA ALA A 4 -34.46 18.91 4.03
C ALA A 4 -32.96 19.17 3.84
N LYS A 5 -32.13 18.18 4.18
CA LYS A 5 -30.66 18.26 4.10
C LYS A 5 -30.15 17.10 3.25
N PRO A 6 -30.17 17.25 1.91
CA PRO A 6 -29.61 16.26 1.00
C PRO A 6 -28.16 15.93 1.36
N ILE A 7 -27.82 14.64 1.40
CA ILE A 7 -26.45 14.20 1.60
C ILE A 7 -25.71 14.24 0.26
N GLU A 8 -24.60 14.98 0.21
CA GLU A 8 -23.77 15.00 -0.99
C GLU A 8 -22.84 13.77 -1.04
N VAL A 9 -22.60 13.27 -2.24
CA VAL A 9 -21.86 12.01 -2.47
C VAL A 9 -20.56 12.31 -3.19
N THR A 10 -19.47 11.73 -2.69
CA THR A 10 -18.21 11.59 -3.43
C THR A 10 -18.04 10.14 -3.85
N ASP A 11 -17.99 9.87 -5.15
CA ASP A 11 -17.76 8.51 -5.65
C ASP A 11 -16.25 8.28 -5.91
N LEU A 12 -15.78 7.09 -5.52
CA LEU A 12 -14.37 6.71 -5.51
C LEU A 12 -13.98 5.70 -6.61
N ILE A 13 -14.87 5.43 -7.58
CA ILE A 13 -14.68 4.40 -8.62
C ILE A 13 -13.38 4.56 -9.41
N LEU A 14 -12.93 5.80 -9.63
CA LEU A 14 -11.72 6.10 -10.41
C LEU A 14 -10.43 6.18 -9.56
N ARG A 15 -10.50 5.97 -8.24
CA ARG A 15 -9.32 6.01 -7.34
C ARG A 15 -9.33 4.91 -6.28
N ASP A 16 -10.03 5.10 -5.15
CA ASP A 16 -9.86 4.22 -3.98
C ASP A 16 -10.49 2.83 -4.19
N ALA A 17 -11.55 2.76 -4.99
CA ALA A 17 -12.28 1.51 -5.21
C ALA A 17 -11.41 0.45 -5.90
N HIS A 18 -10.78 0.82 -7.02
CA HIS A 18 -9.86 -0.06 -7.74
C HIS A 18 -8.50 -0.21 -7.04
N GLN A 19 -8.07 0.80 -6.28
CA GLN A 19 -6.91 0.67 -5.38
C GLN A 19 -7.13 -0.44 -4.35
N SER A 20 -8.34 -0.58 -3.84
CA SER A 20 -8.69 -1.56 -2.80
C SER A 20 -8.93 -2.97 -3.34
N LEU A 21 -9.49 -3.10 -4.55
CA LEU A 21 -9.97 -4.38 -5.08
C LEU A 21 -9.06 -5.01 -6.15
N ILE A 22 -8.38 -4.20 -6.96
CA ILE A 22 -7.58 -4.68 -8.10
C ILE A 22 -6.17 -4.05 -8.12
N ALA A 23 -5.61 -3.82 -6.92
CA ALA A 23 -4.24 -3.31 -6.75
C ALA A 23 -3.94 -2.06 -7.59
N THR A 24 -4.92 -1.16 -7.74
CA THR A 24 -4.77 0.11 -8.46
C THR A 24 -4.53 -0.05 -9.97
N ARG A 25 -4.95 -1.16 -10.57
CA ARG A 25 -4.61 -1.49 -11.97
C ARG A 25 -5.55 -0.95 -13.02
N MET A 26 -6.63 -0.25 -12.65
CA MET A 26 -7.54 0.33 -13.64
C MET A 26 -6.79 1.34 -14.53
N ARG A 27 -6.82 1.09 -15.85
CA ARG A 27 -6.16 1.89 -16.88
C ARG A 27 -7.00 3.06 -17.33
N THR A 28 -6.35 4.12 -17.83
CA THR A 28 -7.07 5.32 -18.31
C THR A 28 -8.04 4.99 -19.45
N GLU A 29 -7.67 4.05 -20.32
CA GLU A 29 -8.50 3.59 -21.45
C GLU A 29 -9.86 2.98 -21.03
N ASP A 30 -9.95 2.46 -19.80
CA ASP A 30 -11.19 1.92 -19.23
C ASP A 30 -11.96 2.94 -18.38
N MET A 31 -11.36 4.10 -18.08
CA MET A 31 -12.01 5.17 -17.32
C MET A 31 -12.74 6.14 -18.25
N LEU A 32 -12.07 6.57 -19.33
CA LEU A 32 -12.56 7.64 -20.20
C LEU A 32 -13.91 7.36 -20.86
N PRO A 33 -14.22 6.15 -21.37
CA PRO A 33 -15.46 5.92 -22.13
C PRO A 33 -16.75 6.16 -21.32
N ILE A 34 -16.69 6.04 -19.99
CA ILE A 34 -17.85 6.18 -19.11
C ILE A 34 -17.91 7.55 -18.40
N CYS A 35 -16.87 8.37 -18.51
CA CYS A 35 -16.77 9.66 -17.82
C CYS A 35 -17.96 10.58 -18.11
N GLY A 36 -18.45 10.63 -19.35
CA GLY A 36 -19.61 11.45 -19.70
C GLY A 36 -20.89 11.10 -18.94
N LYS A 37 -21.07 9.83 -18.52
CA LYS A 37 -22.19 9.43 -17.64
C LYS A 37 -21.90 9.74 -16.19
N LEU A 38 -20.67 9.49 -15.72
CA LEU A 38 -20.25 9.85 -14.36
C LEU A 38 -20.45 11.35 -14.09
N ASP A 39 -20.16 12.20 -15.08
CA ASP A 39 -20.30 13.66 -14.98
C ASP A 39 -21.77 14.13 -14.94
N GLN A 40 -22.71 13.32 -15.43
CA GLN A 40 -24.14 13.61 -15.42
C GLN A 40 -24.83 13.26 -14.09
N VAL A 41 -24.21 12.44 -13.24
CA VAL A 41 -24.85 11.92 -12.02
C VAL A 41 -25.18 13.05 -11.04
N GLY A 42 -24.33 14.08 -10.94
CA GLY A 42 -24.47 15.16 -9.96
C GLY A 42 -23.73 14.90 -8.65
N TYR A 43 -22.64 14.12 -8.67
CA TYR A 43 -21.75 13.97 -7.52
C TYR A 43 -21.21 15.32 -7.02
N TRP A 44 -20.94 15.43 -5.72
CA TRP A 44 -20.23 16.60 -5.20
C TRP A 44 -18.79 16.65 -5.72
N SER A 45 -18.13 15.49 -5.71
CA SER A 45 -16.82 15.26 -6.36
C SER A 45 -16.68 13.80 -6.81
N LEU A 46 -15.77 13.56 -7.74
CA LEU A 46 -15.23 12.24 -8.04
C LEU A 46 -13.79 12.21 -7.52
N GLU A 47 -13.44 11.21 -6.73
CA GLU A 47 -12.04 11.01 -6.38
C GLU A 47 -11.35 10.21 -7.46
N VAL A 48 -10.38 10.84 -8.14
CA VAL A 48 -9.79 10.32 -9.37
C VAL A 48 -8.26 10.23 -9.35
N TRP A 49 -7.63 10.81 -8.31
CA TRP A 49 -6.18 10.98 -8.30
C TRP A 49 -5.56 10.90 -6.90
N GLY A 50 -4.24 10.83 -6.84
CA GLY A 50 -3.49 10.64 -5.60
C GLY A 50 -3.59 9.22 -5.04
N GLY A 51 -3.26 9.04 -3.77
CA GLY A 51 -3.07 7.70 -3.21
C GLY A 51 -2.01 6.92 -3.99
N ALA A 52 -2.30 5.68 -4.37
CA ALA A 52 -1.36 4.83 -5.11
C ALA A 52 -1.46 4.97 -6.65
N THR A 53 -2.41 5.76 -7.18
CA THR A 53 -2.63 5.81 -8.64
C THR A 53 -1.43 6.36 -9.39
N PHE A 54 -0.71 7.32 -8.80
CA PHE A 54 0.48 7.91 -9.42
C PHE A 54 1.63 6.90 -9.53
N ASP A 55 1.96 6.18 -8.45
CA ASP A 55 2.96 5.08 -8.49
C ASP A 55 2.51 3.99 -9.47
N ALA A 56 1.23 3.60 -9.45
CA ALA A 56 0.72 2.56 -10.34
C ALA A 56 0.82 2.95 -11.83
N CYS A 57 0.50 4.19 -12.17
CA CYS A 57 0.68 4.76 -13.52
C CYS A 57 2.11 4.60 -13.99
N VAL A 58 3.08 5.07 -13.20
CA VAL A 58 4.51 5.09 -13.58
C VAL A 58 5.11 3.68 -13.57
N ARG A 59 4.75 2.86 -12.59
CA ARG A 59 5.38 1.55 -12.34
C ARG A 59 4.82 0.45 -13.23
N PHE A 60 3.51 0.33 -13.29
CA PHE A 60 2.84 -0.87 -13.82
C PHE A 60 2.08 -0.59 -15.10
N LEU A 61 1.32 0.51 -15.12
CA LEU A 61 0.49 0.83 -16.27
C LEU A 61 1.30 1.50 -17.38
N LYS A 62 2.48 2.04 -17.06
CA LYS A 62 3.33 2.80 -17.98
C LYS A 62 2.54 3.91 -18.69
N GLU A 63 1.68 4.57 -17.92
CA GLU A 63 0.88 5.73 -18.32
C GLU A 63 1.37 6.97 -17.57
N ASP A 64 1.36 8.14 -18.21
CA ASP A 64 1.72 9.38 -17.52
C ASP A 64 0.58 9.82 -16.58
N PRO A 65 0.80 9.89 -15.25
CA PRO A 65 -0.25 10.23 -14.30
C PRO A 65 -0.77 11.67 -14.45
N TRP A 66 0.04 12.59 -14.98
CA TRP A 66 -0.38 13.97 -15.26
C TRP A 66 -1.28 14.02 -16.49
N GLU A 67 -0.96 13.23 -17.52
CA GLU A 67 -1.80 13.12 -18.70
C GLU A 67 -3.14 12.46 -18.39
N ARG A 68 -3.15 11.40 -17.57
CA ARG A 68 -4.39 10.82 -17.05
C ARG A 68 -5.27 11.89 -16.39
N LEU A 69 -4.69 12.74 -15.54
CA LEU A 69 -5.44 13.79 -14.86
C LEU A 69 -6.04 14.79 -15.85
N ARG A 70 -5.27 15.23 -16.86
CA ARG A 70 -5.77 16.15 -17.91
C ARG A 70 -6.91 15.53 -18.72
N GLN A 71 -6.78 14.28 -19.14
CA GLN A 71 -7.82 13.58 -19.89
C GLN A 71 -9.09 13.38 -19.06
N LEU A 72 -8.96 13.06 -17.77
CA LEU A 72 -10.09 12.97 -16.86
C LEU A 72 -10.75 14.33 -16.64
N ARG A 73 -9.97 15.42 -16.50
CA ARG A 73 -10.51 16.78 -16.38
C ARG A 73 -11.32 17.19 -17.59
N GLU A 74 -10.83 16.87 -18.79
CA GLU A 74 -11.53 17.11 -20.05
C GLU A 74 -12.82 16.30 -20.15
N ALA A 75 -12.78 15.01 -19.75
CA ALA A 75 -13.91 14.11 -19.83
C ALA A 75 -14.97 14.31 -18.73
N LEU A 76 -14.64 15.01 -17.63
CA LEU A 76 -15.49 15.27 -16.47
C LEU A 76 -15.63 16.78 -16.21
N PRO A 77 -16.09 17.63 -17.14
CA PRO A 77 -15.99 19.09 -17.01
C PRO A 77 -16.84 19.70 -15.89
N ASN A 78 -17.91 19.04 -15.43
CA ASN A 78 -18.85 19.62 -14.46
C ASN A 78 -18.59 19.16 -13.01
N THR A 79 -18.07 17.96 -12.83
CA THR A 79 -17.83 17.36 -11.52
C THR A 79 -16.49 17.81 -10.94
N ARG A 80 -16.43 18.09 -9.63
CA ARG A 80 -15.16 18.41 -8.97
C ARG A 80 -14.25 17.18 -8.97
N LEU A 81 -12.98 17.37 -9.33
CA LEU A 81 -12.00 16.29 -9.21
C LEU A 81 -11.31 16.36 -7.85
N GLN A 82 -11.39 15.26 -7.11
CA GLN A 82 -10.77 15.12 -5.80
C GLN A 82 -9.52 14.24 -5.88
N MET A 83 -8.53 14.57 -5.06
CA MET A 83 -7.37 13.73 -4.82
C MET A 83 -7.12 13.47 -3.34
N LEU A 84 -6.51 12.31 -3.04
CA LEU A 84 -5.92 12.03 -1.73
C LEU A 84 -4.44 12.44 -1.73
N LEU A 85 -4.03 13.30 -0.79
CA LEU A 85 -2.67 13.81 -0.68
C LEU A 85 -2.13 13.60 0.74
N ARG A 86 -0.96 12.97 0.88
CA ARG A 86 -0.20 13.01 2.15
C ARG A 86 0.47 14.37 2.26
N GLY A 87 0.28 15.08 3.37
CA GLY A 87 0.69 16.48 3.52
C GLY A 87 2.13 16.75 3.12
N GLN A 88 3.09 16.18 3.84
CA GLN A 88 4.52 16.41 3.59
C GLN A 88 5.17 15.34 2.70
N ASN A 89 4.53 14.18 2.54
CA ASN A 89 5.03 13.08 1.72
C ASN A 89 4.47 13.07 0.30
N LEU A 90 3.47 13.90 0.00
CA LEU A 90 2.77 13.92 -1.29
C LEU A 90 2.33 12.51 -1.71
N LEU A 91 2.95 11.98 -2.76
CA LEU A 91 2.70 10.64 -3.30
C LEU A 91 3.92 9.71 -3.15
N GLY A 92 5.01 10.19 -2.55
CA GLY A 92 6.24 9.43 -2.29
C GLY A 92 6.31 8.80 -0.89
N TYR A 93 7.51 8.42 -0.45
CA TYR A 93 7.70 7.66 0.81
C TYR A 93 8.53 8.40 1.88
N ARG A 94 9.06 9.58 1.57
CA ARG A 94 9.81 10.44 2.50
C ARG A 94 9.12 11.79 2.68
N HIS A 95 9.55 12.60 3.64
CA HIS A 95 9.18 14.02 3.68
C HIS A 95 9.92 14.77 2.58
N TYR A 96 9.23 15.75 1.98
CA TYR A 96 9.78 16.66 0.98
C TYR A 96 9.92 18.05 1.56
N ALA A 97 10.87 18.85 1.06
CA ALA A 97 10.92 20.28 1.36
C ALA A 97 9.66 21.00 0.88
N ASP A 98 9.36 22.14 1.51
CA ASP A 98 8.11 22.88 1.28
C ASP A 98 7.98 23.37 -0.17
N ASP A 99 9.07 23.70 -0.84
CA ASP A 99 9.05 24.14 -2.24
C ASP A 99 8.57 23.03 -3.21
N VAL A 100 8.88 21.77 -2.91
CA VAL A 100 8.37 20.61 -3.64
C VAL A 100 6.87 20.42 -3.38
N VAL A 101 6.43 20.57 -2.12
CA VAL A 101 5.00 20.48 -1.74
C VAL A 101 4.19 21.56 -2.44
N GLU A 102 4.63 22.81 -2.39
CA GLU A 102 3.99 23.93 -3.07
C GLU A 102 3.93 23.72 -4.59
N ALA A 103 5.05 23.31 -5.20
CA ALA A 103 5.11 23.07 -6.65
C ALA A 103 4.17 21.93 -7.07
N PHE A 104 4.11 20.84 -6.29
CA PHE A 104 3.23 19.71 -6.58
C PHE A 104 1.76 20.10 -6.49
N VAL A 105 1.34 20.76 -5.41
CA VAL A 105 -0.05 21.20 -5.22
C VAL A 105 -0.46 22.17 -6.32
N GLN A 106 0.40 23.13 -6.67
CA GLN A 106 0.13 24.07 -7.76
C GLN A 106 -0.06 23.32 -9.09
N LYS A 107 0.83 22.38 -9.43
CA LYS A 107 0.71 21.60 -10.67
C LYS A 107 -0.53 20.70 -10.71
N ALA A 108 -0.90 20.08 -9.59
CA ALA A 108 -2.13 19.32 -9.49
C ALA A 108 -3.38 20.20 -9.69
N ALA A 109 -3.38 21.40 -9.11
CA ALA A 109 -4.46 22.38 -9.28
C ALA A 109 -4.55 22.88 -10.74
N ASP A 110 -3.41 23.21 -11.37
CA ASP A 110 -3.32 23.65 -12.77
C ASP A 110 -3.90 22.60 -13.73
N ASN A 111 -3.68 21.31 -13.44
CA ASN A 111 -4.13 20.20 -14.28
C ASN A 111 -5.57 19.71 -13.97
N GLY A 112 -6.25 20.31 -12.99
CA GLY A 112 -7.69 20.14 -12.82
C GLY A 112 -8.17 19.53 -11.50
N VAL A 113 -7.29 19.30 -10.52
CA VAL A 113 -7.72 18.93 -9.17
C VAL A 113 -8.41 20.13 -8.51
N ASP A 114 -9.61 19.90 -7.97
CA ASP A 114 -10.42 20.91 -7.29
C ASP A 114 -10.44 20.74 -5.77
N VAL A 115 -10.37 19.48 -5.31
CA VAL A 115 -10.46 19.13 -3.90
C VAL A 115 -9.23 18.33 -3.49
N PHE A 116 -8.50 18.84 -2.50
CA PHE A 116 -7.35 18.17 -1.93
C PHE A 116 -7.70 17.65 -0.55
N ARG A 117 -7.85 16.33 -0.43
CA ARG A 117 -7.97 15.65 0.86
C ARG A 117 -6.57 15.43 1.43
N VAL A 118 -6.16 16.32 2.33
CA VAL A 118 -4.82 16.35 2.92
C VAL A 118 -4.83 15.61 4.25
N PHE A 119 -3.97 14.61 4.40
CA PHE A 119 -3.82 13.83 5.64
C PHE A 119 -2.36 13.63 6.03
N ASP A 120 -2.13 13.29 7.29
CA ASP A 120 -0.85 12.84 7.81
C ASP A 120 -1.01 11.45 8.45
N ALA A 121 -0.01 10.57 8.29
CA ALA A 121 -0.10 9.19 8.75
C ALA A 121 -0.12 9.04 10.28
N LEU A 122 0.32 10.06 11.01
CA LEU A 122 0.34 10.13 12.47
C LEU A 122 -0.74 11.04 13.04
N ASN A 123 -1.53 11.70 12.18
CA ASN A 123 -2.33 12.86 12.54
C ASN A 123 -1.48 14.00 13.16
N ASP A 124 -0.20 14.13 12.79
CA ASP A 124 0.61 15.30 13.14
C ASP A 124 0.26 16.46 12.21
N LEU A 125 -0.53 17.42 12.71
CA LEU A 125 -1.07 18.50 11.88
C LEU A 125 0.00 19.46 11.35
N ARG A 126 1.21 19.46 11.93
CA ARG A 126 2.34 20.23 11.39
C ARG A 126 2.71 19.75 9.99
N ASN A 127 2.56 18.45 9.71
CA ASN A 127 2.90 17.85 8.42
C ASN A 127 1.88 18.15 7.31
N ILE A 128 0.68 18.67 7.63
CA ILE A 128 -0.30 19.04 6.61
C ILE A 128 -0.30 20.54 6.31
N GLU A 129 0.36 21.36 7.14
CA GLU A 129 0.25 22.82 7.09
C GLU A 129 0.68 23.42 5.75
N THR A 130 1.85 23.01 5.23
CA THR A 130 2.35 23.48 3.94
C THR A 130 1.39 23.14 2.80
N ALA A 131 0.92 21.89 2.74
CA ALA A 131 -0.01 21.46 1.72
C ALA A 131 -1.34 22.21 1.80
N MET A 132 -1.90 22.37 3.00
CA MET A 132 -3.14 23.13 3.21
C MET A 132 -3.00 24.59 2.73
N LYS A 133 -1.92 25.27 3.11
CA LYS A 133 -1.63 26.64 2.64
C LYS A 133 -1.46 26.71 1.12
N ALA A 134 -0.75 25.75 0.52
CA ALA A 134 -0.56 25.69 -0.92
C ALA A 134 -1.90 25.50 -1.67
N VAL A 135 -2.80 24.67 -1.15
CA VAL A 135 -4.14 24.46 -1.74
C VAL A 135 -4.96 25.74 -1.69
N LYS A 136 -4.97 26.43 -0.55
CA LYS A 136 -5.66 27.71 -0.39
C LYS A 136 -5.08 28.78 -1.31
N LYS A 137 -3.75 28.85 -1.46
CA LYS A 137 -3.04 29.75 -2.38
C LYS A 137 -3.39 29.48 -3.84
N ALA A 138 -3.60 28.21 -4.21
CA ALA A 138 -4.05 27.81 -5.54
C ALA A 138 -5.56 28.05 -5.79
N GLY A 139 -6.31 28.56 -4.79
CA GLY A 139 -7.74 28.83 -4.90
C GLY A 139 -8.62 27.58 -4.96
N LYS A 140 -8.12 26.45 -4.43
CA LYS A 140 -8.81 25.15 -4.44
C LYS A 140 -9.35 24.79 -3.05
N HIS A 141 -10.14 23.72 -2.97
CA HIS A 141 -10.80 23.26 -1.75
C HIS A 141 -9.85 22.42 -0.89
N ALA A 142 -9.49 22.93 0.29
CA ALA A 142 -8.62 22.26 1.23
C ALA A 142 -9.43 21.43 2.24
N GLN A 143 -9.37 20.09 2.13
CA GLN A 143 -10.04 19.18 3.05
C GLN A 143 -9.03 18.59 4.03
N GLY A 144 -9.04 19.06 5.28
CA GLY A 144 -8.23 18.47 6.35
C GLY A 144 -8.77 17.09 6.75
N THR A 145 -7.90 16.16 7.13
CA THR A 145 -8.28 14.76 7.35
C THR A 145 -7.82 14.24 8.70
N ILE A 146 -8.74 13.64 9.44
CA ILE A 146 -8.48 12.85 10.64
C ILE A 146 -8.41 11.38 10.23
N CYS A 147 -7.25 10.75 10.34
CA CYS A 147 -7.13 9.31 10.23
C CYS A 147 -7.70 8.66 11.49
N TYR A 148 -8.85 8.01 11.37
CA TYR A 148 -9.52 7.36 12.49
C TYR A 148 -8.82 6.06 12.87
N THR A 149 -8.68 5.84 14.17
CA THR A 149 -8.22 4.56 14.73
C THR A 149 -8.65 4.45 16.19
N THR A 150 -8.49 3.26 16.77
CA THR A 150 -8.81 3.00 18.17
C THR A 150 -7.55 2.64 18.96
N SER A 151 -7.35 3.29 20.10
CA SER A 151 -6.34 2.95 21.11
C SER A 151 -6.63 3.73 22.40
N PRO A 152 -5.91 3.48 23.51
CA PRO A 152 -6.08 4.24 24.75
C PRO A 152 -5.92 5.76 24.62
N VAL A 153 -5.26 6.25 23.56
CA VAL A 153 -5.03 7.70 23.34
C VAL A 153 -5.97 8.33 22.31
N HIS A 154 -6.61 7.53 21.45
CA HIS A 154 -7.51 8.03 20.40
C HIS A 154 -8.92 8.19 20.95
N THR A 155 -9.21 9.39 21.50
CA THR A 155 -10.51 9.72 22.09
C THR A 155 -11.30 10.69 21.20
N PRO A 156 -12.64 10.75 21.34
CA PRO A 156 -13.43 11.78 20.66
C PRO A 156 -12.94 13.19 20.92
N ALA A 157 -12.47 13.49 22.15
CA ALA A 157 -11.93 14.80 22.51
C ALA A 157 -10.66 15.15 21.70
N LEU A 158 -9.77 14.18 21.48
CA LEU A 158 -8.59 14.37 20.63
C LEU A 158 -9.01 14.69 19.18
N PHE A 159 -9.94 13.93 18.62
CA PHE A 159 -10.40 14.15 17.25
C PHE A 159 -11.13 15.49 17.07
N VAL A 160 -11.91 15.92 18.07
CA VAL A 160 -12.52 17.26 18.09
C VAL A 160 -11.45 18.36 18.12
N GLN A 161 -10.40 18.19 18.93
CA GLN A 161 -9.30 19.14 18.99
C GLN A 161 -8.57 19.26 17.64
N GLN A 162 -8.29 18.12 16.98
CA GLN A 162 -7.70 18.11 15.64
C GLN A 162 -8.60 18.82 14.61
N ALA A 163 -9.92 18.61 14.68
CA ALA A 163 -10.89 19.28 13.83
C ALA A 163 -10.86 20.82 14.02
N LYS A 164 -10.78 21.30 15.26
CA LYS A 164 -10.62 22.74 15.57
C LYS A 164 -9.33 23.33 15.01
N GLU A 165 -8.23 22.60 15.13
CA GLU A 165 -6.93 23.03 14.61
C GLU A 165 -6.93 23.10 13.08
N MET A 166 -7.54 22.13 12.39
CA MET A 166 -7.72 22.17 10.93
C MET A 166 -8.60 23.35 10.50
N GLN A 167 -9.67 23.66 11.23
CA GLN A 167 -10.49 24.85 10.97
C GLN A 167 -9.66 26.14 11.13
N ALA A 168 -8.86 26.24 12.19
CA ALA A 168 -7.98 27.39 12.40
C ALA A 168 -6.89 27.53 11.31
N MET A 169 -6.48 26.41 10.71
CA MET A 169 -5.56 26.37 9.56
C MET A 169 -6.22 26.83 8.25
N GLY A 170 -7.54 27.00 8.22
CA GLY A 170 -8.28 27.45 7.04
C GLY A 170 -8.81 26.32 6.16
N ALA A 171 -9.06 25.13 6.72
CA ALA A 171 -9.74 24.05 6.01
C ALA A 171 -11.15 24.48 5.55
N ASP A 172 -11.55 24.04 4.36
CA ASP A 172 -12.89 24.25 3.79
C ASP A 172 -13.86 23.11 4.16
N SER A 173 -13.34 21.96 4.58
CA SER A 173 -14.09 20.83 5.13
C SER A 173 -13.17 19.89 5.88
N ILE A 174 -13.73 18.98 6.68
CA ILE A 174 -12.97 17.95 7.39
C ILE A 174 -13.45 16.57 6.98
N ALA A 175 -12.52 15.63 6.77
CA ALA A 175 -12.82 14.23 6.54
C ALA A 175 -12.43 13.37 7.76
N ILE A 176 -13.34 12.49 8.18
CA ILE A 176 -13.02 11.36 9.07
C ILE A 176 -12.67 10.19 8.15
N LYS A 177 -11.38 9.87 8.05
CA LYS A 177 -10.86 8.79 7.21
C LYS A 177 -10.60 7.54 8.06
N ASP A 178 -11.54 6.62 8.02
CA ASP A 178 -11.44 5.28 8.57
C ASP A 178 -10.91 4.30 7.51
N MET A 179 -9.59 4.31 7.34
CA MET A 179 -8.89 3.55 6.30
C MET A 179 -8.95 2.02 6.48
N ALA A 180 -9.24 1.53 7.68
CA ALA A 180 -9.31 0.08 7.94
C ALA A 180 -10.75 -0.44 8.07
N GLY A 181 -11.74 0.43 8.26
CA GLY A 181 -13.12 0.01 8.54
C GLY A 181 -13.34 -0.31 10.03
N LEU A 182 -12.71 0.47 10.92
CA LEU A 182 -12.73 0.33 12.37
C LEU A 182 -13.93 0.99 13.03
N LEU A 183 -14.55 1.98 12.38
CA LEU A 183 -15.70 2.67 12.96
C LEU A 183 -16.85 1.69 13.23
N THR A 184 -17.48 1.88 14.39
CA THR A 184 -18.74 1.22 14.74
C THR A 184 -19.87 2.24 14.74
N PRO A 185 -21.13 1.84 14.45
CA PRO A 185 -22.18 2.80 14.16
C PRO A 185 -22.44 3.83 15.27
N TYR A 186 -22.47 3.40 16.52
CA TYR A 186 -22.70 4.31 17.65
C TYR A 186 -21.49 5.20 17.94
N ALA A 187 -20.26 4.68 17.81
CA ALA A 187 -19.06 5.49 17.93
C ALA A 187 -19.00 6.56 16.82
N THR A 188 -19.45 6.23 15.60
CA THR A 188 -19.57 7.19 14.51
C THR A 188 -20.58 8.29 14.84
N PHE A 189 -21.76 7.94 15.36
CA PHE A 189 -22.78 8.91 15.75
C PHE A 189 -22.22 9.91 16.78
N ASP A 190 -21.59 9.40 17.84
CA ASP A 190 -21.05 10.23 18.93
C ASP A 190 -19.91 11.12 18.44
N LEU A 191 -18.99 10.58 17.64
CA LEU A 191 -17.86 11.34 17.09
C LEU A 191 -18.32 12.46 16.16
N VAL A 192 -19.21 12.15 15.21
CA VAL A 192 -19.74 13.14 14.26
C VAL A 192 -20.47 14.25 15.01
N LYS A 193 -21.32 13.89 15.97
CA LYS A 193 -22.05 14.87 16.79
C LYS A 193 -21.11 15.76 17.61
N ALA A 194 -20.05 15.17 18.18
CA ALA A 194 -19.05 15.92 18.95
C ALA A 194 -18.27 16.91 18.08
N ILE A 195 -17.87 16.53 16.87
CA ILE A 195 -17.18 17.43 15.94
C ILE A 195 -18.11 18.55 15.47
N LYS A 196 -19.34 18.22 15.03
CA LYS A 196 -20.32 19.21 14.54
C LYS A 196 -20.76 20.21 15.62
N ALA A 197 -20.64 19.87 16.91
CA ALA A 197 -20.93 20.79 18.00
C ALA A 197 -19.87 21.89 18.17
N GLU A 198 -18.67 21.68 17.65
CA GLU A 198 -17.49 22.49 17.95
C GLU A 198 -16.84 23.12 16.70
N VAL A 199 -17.23 22.65 15.51
CA VAL A 199 -16.64 23.02 14.23
C VAL A 199 -17.75 23.29 13.21
N ASP A 200 -17.71 24.46 12.58
CA ASP A 200 -18.70 24.94 11.61
C ASP A 200 -18.21 24.72 10.17
N LEU A 201 -17.68 23.53 9.91
CA LEU A 201 -17.25 23.10 8.58
C LEU A 201 -18.07 21.88 8.11
N PRO A 202 -18.21 21.69 6.79
CA PRO A 202 -18.72 20.45 6.24
C PRO A 202 -17.86 19.27 6.70
N LEU A 203 -18.51 18.22 7.19
CA LEU A 203 -17.88 16.98 7.64
C LEU A 203 -18.16 15.87 6.62
N VAL A 204 -17.12 15.09 6.30
CA VAL A 204 -17.16 13.99 5.34
C VAL A 204 -16.82 12.69 6.04
N ILE A 205 -17.62 11.64 5.81
CA ILE A 205 -17.32 10.30 6.30
C ILE A 205 -16.73 9.44 5.19
N HIS A 206 -15.51 8.95 5.41
CA HIS A 206 -14.81 8.01 4.54
C HIS A 206 -14.50 6.75 5.34
N SER A 207 -15.11 5.62 5.00
CA SER A 207 -14.90 4.35 5.71
C SER A 207 -14.93 3.18 4.74
N HIS A 208 -13.95 2.29 4.89
CA HIS A 208 -13.89 1.05 4.14
C HIS A 208 -14.87 0.02 4.73
N SER A 209 -15.51 -0.76 3.87
CA SER A 209 -16.50 -1.79 4.23
C SER A 209 -15.87 -3.10 4.68
N THR A 210 -14.58 -3.09 5.06
CA THR A 210 -13.81 -4.31 5.39
C THR A 210 -14.52 -5.11 6.48
N SER A 211 -15.00 -4.43 7.53
CA SER A 211 -15.76 -5.08 8.62
C SER A 211 -17.23 -5.35 8.29
N GLY A 212 -17.72 -4.91 7.13
CA GLY A 212 -19.14 -4.86 6.78
C GLY A 212 -19.93 -3.75 7.48
N LEU A 213 -19.30 -2.94 8.35
CA LEU A 213 -20.00 -1.94 9.19
C LEU A 213 -20.14 -0.57 8.53
N ALA A 214 -19.33 -0.24 7.52
CA ALA A 214 -19.29 1.10 6.93
C ALA A 214 -20.66 1.64 6.47
N PRO A 215 -21.57 0.87 5.83
CA PRO A 215 -22.89 1.37 5.47
C PRO A 215 -23.72 1.80 6.69
N LEU A 216 -23.62 1.07 7.80
CA LEU A 216 -24.30 1.38 9.06
C LEU A 216 -23.69 2.62 9.72
N CYS A 217 -22.36 2.74 9.67
CA CYS A 217 -21.64 3.92 10.14
C CYS A 217 -22.01 5.18 9.34
N GLN A 218 -22.15 5.07 8.02
CA GLN A 218 -22.62 6.17 7.17
C GLN A 218 -24.03 6.61 7.55
N LEU A 219 -24.97 5.67 7.73
CA LEU A 219 -26.31 6.00 8.20
C LEU A 219 -26.29 6.74 9.55
N LYS A 220 -25.48 6.28 10.50
CA LYS A 220 -25.31 6.96 11.80
C LYS A 220 -24.61 8.30 11.71
N ALA A 221 -23.68 8.48 10.78
CA ALA A 221 -23.07 9.78 10.50
C ALA A 221 -24.11 10.77 9.96
N ILE A 222 -25.00 10.31 9.06
CA ILE A 222 -26.11 11.10 8.49
C ILE A 222 -27.07 11.57 9.59
N GLU A 223 -27.52 10.64 10.45
CA GLU A 223 -28.38 10.98 11.60
C GLU A 223 -27.70 11.95 12.59
N ALA A 224 -26.37 11.90 12.69
CA ALA A 224 -25.58 12.81 13.53
C ALA A 224 -25.25 14.16 12.86
N GLY A 225 -25.60 14.34 11.58
CA GLY A 225 -25.46 15.61 10.88
C GLY A 225 -24.22 15.76 10.01
N VAL A 226 -23.60 14.65 9.56
CA VAL A 226 -22.57 14.69 8.50
C VAL A 226 -23.13 15.38 7.24
N ASP A 227 -22.24 15.90 6.40
CA ASP A 227 -22.62 16.66 5.21
C ASP A 227 -22.38 15.84 3.93
N ARG A 228 -21.35 14.99 3.94
CA ARG A 228 -21.00 14.13 2.81
C ARG A 228 -20.57 12.74 3.21
N MET A 229 -20.73 11.82 2.28
CA MET A 229 -20.22 10.45 2.39
C MET A 229 -19.46 10.04 1.13
N ASP A 230 -18.43 9.24 1.33
CA ASP A 230 -17.70 8.59 0.26
C ASP A 230 -18.29 7.21 -0.06
N THR A 231 -18.56 6.94 -1.32
CA THR A 231 -19.11 5.66 -1.80
C THR A 231 -18.35 5.18 -3.04
N ALA A 232 -18.65 3.96 -3.49
CA ALA A 232 -18.14 3.47 -4.77
C ALA A 232 -19.28 2.81 -5.56
N ILE A 233 -19.23 2.91 -6.89
CA ILE A 233 -20.13 2.16 -7.78
C ILE A 233 -20.13 0.67 -7.41
N SER A 234 -21.31 0.05 -7.30
CA SER A 234 -21.51 -1.29 -6.72
C SER A 234 -20.62 -2.39 -7.30
N SER A 235 -20.24 -2.30 -8.56
CA SER A 235 -19.34 -3.26 -9.21
C SER A 235 -17.90 -3.23 -8.68
N PHE A 236 -17.50 -2.18 -7.97
CA PHE A 236 -16.24 -2.05 -7.23
C PHE A 236 -16.46 -1.60 -5.77
N ALA A 237 -17.62 -1.90 -5.19
CA ALA A 237 -17.94 -1.57 -3.80
C ALA A 237 -17.73 -2.77 -2.85
N SER A 238 -17.94 -2.52 -1.56
CA SER A 238 -17.95 -3.48 -0.45
C SER A 238 -16.58 -4.13 -0.16
N GLY A 239 -16.55 -4.95 0.89
CA GLY A 239 -15.32 -5.58 1.34
C GLY A 239 -14.24 -4.53 1.64
N THR A 240 -13.01 -4.70 1.13
CA THR A 240 -11.96 -3.69 1.34
C THR A 240 -12.21 -2.36 0.62
N SER A 241 -13.25 -2.23 -0.20
CA SER A 241 -13.68 -0.97 -0.83
C SER A 241 -14.69 -0.22 0.06
N HIS A 242 -15.54 0.63 -0.54
CA HIS A 242 -16.48 1.53 0.14
C HIS A 242 -17.92 1.06 -0.01
N PRO A 243 -18.86 1.57 0.79
CA PRO A 243 -20.29 1.29 0.61
C PRO A 243 -20.75 1.61 -0.82
N ALA A 244 -21.64 0.76 -1.35
CA ALA A 244 -22.14 0.93 -2.71
C ALA A 244 -22.98 2.20 -2.86
N THR A 245 -22.66 3.03 -3.86
CA THR A 245 -23.37 4.29 -4.16
C THR A 245 -24.86 4.05 -4.34
N GLU A 246 -25.23 3.07 -5.16
CA GLU A 246 -26.61 2.69 -5.47
C GLU A 246 -27.39 2.27 -4.22
N THR A 247 -26.72 1.55 -3.32
CA THR A 247 -27.35 1.10 -2.07
C THR A 247 -27.66 2.28 -1.16
N GLN A 248 -26.73 3.22 -1.01
CA GLN A 248 -26.95 4.40 -0.18
C GLN A 248 -28.00 5.34 -0.77
N VAL A 249 -27.97 5.57 -2.09
CA VAL A 249 -29.00 6.36 -2.78
C VAL A 249 -30.38 5.73 -2.60
N ALA A 250 -30.51 4.41 -2.75
CA ALA A 250 -31.77 3.72 -2.52
C ALA A 250 -32.24 3.79 -1.05
N ALA A 251 -31.31 3.72 -0.09
CA ALA A 251 -31.62 3.77 1.33
C ALA A 251 -32.14 5.14 1.79
N LEU A 252 -31.65 6.23 1.20
CA LEU A 252 -32.02 7.60 1.58
C LEU A 252 -33.20 8.17 0.78
N LYS A 253 -33.65 7.47 -0.27
CA LYS A 253 -34.71 7.94 -1.17
C LYS A 253 -36.02 8.23 -0.43
N GLY A 254 -36.57 9.42 -0.64
CA GLY A 254 -37.81 9.89 -0.02
C GLY A 254 -37.69 10.28 1.46
N THR A 255 -36.48 10.29 2.03
CA THR A 255 -36.20 10.81 3.37
C THR A 255 -35.77 12.29 3.31
N ASP A 256 -35.61 12.94 4.47
CA ASP A 256 -35.04 14.30 4.56
C ASP A 256 -33.57 14.38 4.08
N TYR A 257 -32.93 13.22 3.88
CA TYR A 257 -31.53 13.07 3.47
C TYR A 257 -31.35 12.60 2.01
N ASP A 258 -32.44 12.53 1.24
CA ASP A 258 -32.42 12.07 -0.16
C ASP A 258 -31.33 12.78 -0.96
N THR A 259 -30.47 12.00 -1.63
CA THR A 259 -29.34 12.52 -2.41
C THR A 259 -29.77 13.12 -3.74
N GLY A 260 -30.97 12.77 -4.22
CA GLY A 260 -31.48 13.19 -5.53
C GLY A 260 -30.79 12.53 -6.74
N LEU A 261 -29.87 11.58 -6.54
CA LEU A 261 -29.14 10.92 -7.62
C LEU A 261 -30.02 9.88 -8.34
N ASP A 262 -29.85 9.77 -9.67
CA ASP A 262 -30.62 8.83 -10.50
C ASP A 262 -30.08 7.40 -10.41
N LEU A 263 -30.83 6.52 -9.73
CA LEU A 263 -30.52 5.09 -9.62
C LEU A 263 -30.42 4.37 -10.96
N ASN A 264 -31.17 4.78 -12.00
CA ASN A 264 -31.09 4.12 -13.31
C ASN A 264 -29.76 4.44 -13.99
N LEU A 265 -29.36 5.72 -14.00
CA LEU A 265 -28.06 6.14 -14.51
C LEU A 265 -26.91 5.45 -13.76
N LEU A 266 -27.01 5.36 -12.43
CA LEU A 266 -26.03 4.65 -11.61
C LEU A 266 -25.95 3.16 -11.96
N SER A 267 -27.09 2.50 -12.20
CA SER A 267 -27.13 1.10 -12.62
C SER A 267 -26.43 0.88 -13.97
N GLU A 268 -26.62 1.78 -14.94
CA GLU A 268 -25.93 1.70 -16.23
C GLU A 268 -24.41 1.85 -16.09
N ILE A 269 -23.97 2.74 -15.18
CA ILE A 269 -22.54 2.91 -14.86
C ILE A 269 -21.99 1.64 -14.18
N ALA A 270 -22.75 1.05 -13.26
CA ALA A 270 -22.39 -0.19 -12.59
C ALA A 270 -22.20 -1.35 -13.56
N ASP A 271 -23.10 -1.48 -14.54
CA ASP A 271 -23.05 -2.49 -15.59
C ASP A 271 -21.77 -2.34 -16.44
N TYR A 272 -21.42 -1.11 -16.83
CA TYR A 272 -20.16 -0.84 -17.53
C TYR A 272 -18.95 -1.32 -16.72
N PHE A 273 -18.85 -0.89 -15.46
CA PHE A 273 -17.71 -1.26 -14.63
C PHE A 273 -17.67 -2.75 -14.27
N ARG A 274 -18.83 -3.43 -14.25
CA ARG A 274 -18.88 -4.90 -14.08
C ARG A 274 -18.19 -5.62 -15.23
N GLU A 275 -18.33 -5.13 -16.45
CA GLU A 275 -17.60 -5.67 -17.61
C GLU A 275 -16.12 -5.30 -17.58
N VAL A 276 -15.78 -4.06 -17.22
CA VAL A 276 -14.38 -3.63 -17.05
C VAL A 276 -13.65 -4.49 -16.02
N ARG A 277 -14.28 -4.77 -14.86
CA ARG A 277 -13.69 -5.55 -13.77
C ARG A 277 -13.20 -6.93 -14.22
N LYS A 278 -13.88 -7.57 -15.18
CA LYS A 278 -13.48 -8.89 -15.71
C LYS A 278 -12.08 -8.88 -16.34
N LYS A 279 -11.64 -7.75 -16.90
CA LYS A 279 -10.30 -7.59 -17.49
C LYS A 279 -9.18 -7.67 -16.43
N TYR A 280 -9.51 -7.35 -15.18
CA TYR A 280 -8.57 -7.23 -14.08
C TYR A 280 -8.60 -8.41 -13.10
N GLN A 281 -9.24 -9.52 -13.49
CA GLN A 281 -9.43 -10.71 -12.64
C GLN A 281 -8.15 -11.21 -11.95
N GLN A 282 -6.99 -11.07 -12.60
CA GLN A 282 -5.70 -11.54 -12.08
C GLN A 282 -5.22 -10.76 -10.84
N PHE A 283 -5.80 -9.59 -10.59
CA PHE A 283 -5.47 -8.73 -9.46
C PHE A 283 -6.51 -8.81 -8.33
N GLU A 284 -7.58 -9.58 -8.51
CA GLU A 284 -8.54 -9.85 -7.45
C GLU A 284 -7.88 -10.66 -6.32
N SER A 285 -8.32 -10.42 -5.08
CA SER A 285 -7.81 -11.14 -3.91
C SER A 285 -8.96 -11.66 -3.06
N GLU A 286 -8.84 -12.87 -2.51
CA GLU A 286 -9.82 -13.42 -1.58
C GLU A 286 -9.94 -12.60 -0.29
N PHE A 287 -8.88 -11.85 0.06
CA PHE A 287 -8.84 -10.94 1.20
C PHE A 287 -9.60 -9.62 0.97
N THR A 288 -10.25 -9.45 -0.19
CA THR A 288 -11.07 -8.25 -0.48
C THR A 288 -12.49 -8.36 0.05
N ARG A 289 -12.93 -9.52 0.57
CA ARG A 289 -14.26 -9.70 1.16
C ARG A 289 -14.37 -9.12 2.56
N GLU A 290 -15.56 -9.15 3.15
CA GLU A 290 -15.74 -8.74 4.54
C GLU A 290 -14.91 -9.62 5.49
N ASP A 291 -14.14 -8.96 6.34
CA ASP A 291 -13.34 -9.55 7.40
C ASP A 291 -13.53 -8.75 8.69
N VAL A 292 -14.34 -9.29 9.61
CA VAL A 292 -14.60 -8.69 10.92
C VAL A 292 -13.36 -8.75 11.83
N SER A 293 -12.36 -9.58 11.53
CA SER A 293 -11.14 -9.66 12.33
C SER A 293 -10.37 -8.34 12.37
N VAL A 294 -10.61 -7.42 11.42
CA VAL A 294 -10.07 -6.06 11.44
C VAL A 294 -10.46 -5.28 12.71
N GLN A 295 -11.61 -5.59 13.32
CA GLN A 295 -12.03 -5.00 14.60
C GLN A 295 -11.17 -5.47 15.78
N ILE A 296 -10.44 -6.57 15.62
CA ILE A 296 -9.58 -7.18 16.64
C ILE A 296 -8.13 -6.77 16.39
N ASN A 297 -7.61 -7.05 15.19
CA ASN A 297 -6.19 -6.86 14.86
C ASN A 297 -5.87 -5.41 14.39
N GLN A 298 -6.90 -4.66 13.97
CA GLN A 298 -6.78 -3.31 13.40
C GLN A 298 -5.91 -3.20 12.15
N VAL A 299 -5.65 -4.32 11.48
CA VAL A 299 -4.81 -4.43 10.27
C VAL A 299 -5.68 -4.20 9.03
N PRO A 300 -5.38 -3.17 8.20
CA PRO A 300 -6.11 -2.98 6.94
C PRO A 300 -6.00 -4.18 6.00
N GLY A 301 -7.05 -4.50 5.24
CA GLY A 301 -7.10 -5.71 4.40
C GLY A 301 -5.94 -5.84 3.41
N GLY A 302 -5.54 -4.76 2.74
CA GLY A 302 -4.38 -4.78 1.83
C GLY A 302 -3.04 -5.06 2.50
N MET A 303 -2.94 -4.84 3.82
CA MET A 303 -1.76 -5.19 4.60
C MET A 303 -1.76 -6.69 4.98
N MET A 304 -2.92 -7.29 5.20
CA MET A 304 -3.06 -8.73 5.50
C MET A 304 -2.48 -9.60 4.37
N SER A 305 -2.85 -9.32 3.13
CA SER A 305 -2.35 -10.07 1.97
C SER A 305 -0.84 -9.90 1.78
N ASN A 306 -0.31 -8.70 2.01
CA ASN A 306 1.12 -8.44 1.97
C ASN A 306 1.88 -9.22 3.06
N LEU A 307 1.41 -9.21 4.30
CA LEU A 307 2.01 -9.97 5.41
C LEU A 307 1.97 -11.48 5.17
N ALA A 308 0.87 -11.99 4.60
CA ALA A 308 0.74 -13.40 4.26
C ALA A 308 1.74 -13.82 3.16
N ASN A 309 1.87 -13.02 2.10
CA ASN A 309 2.86 -13.27 1.04
C ASN A 309 4.30 -13.21 1.59
N GLN A 310 4.58 -12.20 2.41
CA GLN A 310 5.84 -12.02 3.13
C GLN A 310 6.24 -13.25 3.97
N LEU A 311 5.32 -13.82 4.74
CA LEU A 311 5.58 -15.04 5.50
C LEU A 311 5.70 -16.28 4.61
N LYS A 312 4.92 -16.35 3.53
CA LYS A 312 4.98 -17.46 2.57
C LYS A 312 6.33 -17.54 1.87
N GLU A 313 6.90 -16.41 1.47
CA GLU A 313 8.27 -16.33 0.90
C GLU A 313 9.35 -16.87 1.84
N GLN A 314 9.08 -16.83 3.15
CA GLN A 314 9.99 -17.32 4.19
C GLN A 314 9.60 -18.70 4.72
N ASN A 315 8.66 -19.40 4.08
CA ASN A 315 8.12 -20.69 4.53
C ASN A 315 7.61 -20.67 5.99
N ALA A 316 7.05 -19.54 6.44
CA ALA A 316 6.60 -19.30 7.81
C ALA A 316 5.13 -18.85 7.89
N LEU A 317 4.32 -19.20 6.86
CA LEU A 317 2.90 -18.80 6.77
C LEU A 317 2.07 -19.32 7.96
N ASP A 318 2.45 -20.46 8.53
CA ASP A 318 1.85 -21.04 9.73
C ASP A 318 1.95 -20.12 10.96
N ARG A 319 2.87 -19.14 10.95
CA ARG A 319 3.11 -18.19 12.04
C ARG A 319 2.35 -16.87 11.91
N ILE A 320 1.44 -16.75 10.93
CA ILE A 320 0.65 -15.52 10.70
C ILE A 320 -0.12 -15.05 11.94
N ARG A 321 -0.61 -15.98 12.76
CA ARG A 321 -1.33 -15.62 14.00
C ARG A 321 -0.41 -14.95 15.03
N GLU A 322 0.83 -15.42 15.15
CA GLU A 322 1.81 -14.78 16.03
C GLU A 322 2.09 -13.34 15.59
N VAL A 323 2.11 -13.09 14.27
CA VAL A 323 2.27 -11.74 13.70
C VAL A 323 1.08 -10.85 14.07
N PHE A 324 -0.15 -11.35 13.96
CA PHE A 324 -1.33 -10.58 14.36
C PHE A 324 -1.34 -10.24 15.85
N ASP A 325 -0.83 -11.13 16.71
CA ASP A 325 -0.70 -10.86 18.13
C ASP A 325 0.45 -9.89 18.42
N GLU A 326 1.48 -9.81 17.58
CA GLU A 326 2.63 -8.93 17.73
C GLU A 326 2.36 -7.49 17.23
N ILE A 327 1.52 -7.31 16.21
CA ILE A 327 1.19 -5.99 15.64
C ILE A 327 0.70 -4.99 16.69
N PRO A 328 -0.29 -5.30 17.56
CA PRO A 328 -0.75 -4.38 18.60
C PRO A 328 0.36 -3.98 19.57
N ARG A 329 1.29 -4.90 19.88
CA ARG A 329 2.41 -4.66 20.80
C ARG A 329 3.46 -3.75 20.17
N VAL A 330 3.81 -3.97 18.90
CA VAL A 330 4.70 -3.07 18.17
C VAL A 330 4.07 -1.68 18.03
N ARG A 331 2.77 -1.63 17.74
CA ARG A 331 2.03 -0.37 17.63
C ARG A 331 2.02 0.40 18.95
N GLU A 332 1.83 -0.26 20.08
CA GLU A 332 1.94 0.36 21.41
C GLU A 332 3.36 0.91 21.65
N ASP A 333 4.39 0.11 21.38
CA ASP A 333 5.79 0.52 21.54
C ASP A 333 6.17 1.74 20.68
N LEU A 334 5.50 1.91 19.54
CA LEU A 334 5.67 3.06 18.65
C LEU A 334 4.74 4.23 18.96
N GLY A 335 4.03 4.25 20.10
CA GLY A 335 3.19 5.38 20.50
C GLY A 335 1.82 5.43 19.79
N PHE A 336 1.28 4.25 19.46
CA PHE A 336 -0.03 4.05 18.86
C PHE A 336 -0.30 4.74 17.51
N PRO A 337 0.61 4.75 16.52
CA PRO A 337 0.32 5.36 15.23
C PRO A 337 -0.97 4.76 14.60
N PRO A 338 -1.81 5.56 13.92
CA PRO A 338 -2.79 5.02 12.98
C PRO A 338 -2.08 4.11 11.97
N LEU A 339 -2.69 3.01 11.56
CA LEU A 339 -2.10 2.07 10.59
C LEU A 339 -2.53 2.44 9.17
N VAL A 340 -1.88 3.45 8.61
CA VAL A 340 -2.05 3.93 7.23
C VAL A 340 -0.67 3.99 6.56
N THR A 341 -0.56 4.07 5.24
CA THR A 341 0.76 4.17 4.61
C THR A 341 1.49 5.45 5.04
N PRO A 342 2.76 5.39 5.50
CA PRO A 342 3.63 4.21 5.57
C PRO A 342 3.63 3.45 6.93
N THR A 343 3.01 3.99 7.98
CA THR A 343 3.06 3.45 9.35
C THR A 343 2.51 2.01 9.47
N SER A 344 1.52 1.65 8.66
CA SER A 344 1.02 0.27 8.56
C SER A 344 2.13 -0.72 8.18
N GLN A 345 2.93 -0.39 7.16
CA GLN A 345 4.05 -1.21 6.71
C GLN A 345 5.18 -1.24 7.75
N ILE A 346 5.48 -0.10 8.40
CA ILE A 346 6.49 0.00 9.46
C ILE A 346 6.16 -0.95 10.62
N VAL A 347 4.93 -0.86 11.14
CA VAL A 347 4.47 -1.71 12.26
C VAL A 347 4.40 -3.17 11.85
N GLY A 348 3.84 -3.47 10.68
CA GLY A 348 3.65 -4.84 10.19
C GLY A 348 4.95 -5.57 9.97
N THR A 349 5.87 -4.98 9.22
CA THR A 349 7.14 -5.62 8.91
C THR A 349 7.95 -5.83 10.19
N GLN A 350 7.99 -4.84 11.09
CA GLN A 350 8.66 -5.03 12.38
C GLN A 350 8.04 -6.16 13.22
N ALA A 351 6.72 -6.33 13.18
CA ALA A 351 6.05 -7.46 13.83
C ALA A 351 6.46 -8.81 13.22
N VAL A 352 6.56 -8.90 11.89
CA VAL A 352 7.06 -10.10 11.20
C VAL A 352 8.51 -10.40 11.61
N TYR A 353 9.39 -9.40 11.63
CA TYR A 353 10.77 -9.54 12.08
C TYR A 353 10.85 -10.06 13.53
N ASN A 354 10.05 -9.50 14.43
CA ASN A 354 10.00 -9.93 15.83
C ASN A 354 9.60 -11.40 15.98
N VAL A 355 8.59 -11.83 15.21
CA VAL A 355 8.10 -13.22 15.20
C VAL A 355 9.17 -14.15 14.63
N LEU A 356 9.68 -13.87 13.43
CA LEU A 356 10.68 -14.71 12.77
C LEU A 356 11.96 -14.87 13.59
N ALA A 357 12.43 -13.78 14.23
CA ALA A 357 13.59 -13.81 15.10
C ALA A 357 13.36 -14.54 16.43
N GLY A 358 12.10 -14.79 16.81
CA GLY A 358 11.72 -15.32 18.12
C GLY A 358 11.99 -14.37 19.29
N GLN A 359 12.33 -13.11 19.00
CA GLN A 359 12.71 -12.09 19.97
C GLN A 359 12.35 -10.69 19.46
N ARG A 360 11.65 -9.90 20.29
CA ARG A 360 11.23 -8.54 19.95
C ARG A 360 12.44 -7.61 19.78
N TYR A 361 12.48 -6.87 18.67
CA TYR A 361 13.50 -5.87 18.36
C TYR A 361 14.94 -6.39 18.38
N LYS A 362 15.14 -7.69 18.07
CA LYS A 362 16.49 -8.23 17.81
C LYS A 362 17.11 -7.59 16.56
N THR A 363 16.28 -7.39 15.54
CA THR A 363 16.58 -6.61 14.35
C THR A 363 15.53 -5.52 14.25
N ILE A 364 15.98 -4.28 14.08
CA ILE A 364 15.13 -3.09 13.99
C ILE A 364 15.30 -2.53 12.58
N THR A 365 14.20 -2.34 11.86
CA THR A 365 14.27 -1.82 10.47
C THR A 365 14.66 -0.35 10.47
N ASN A 366 15.25 0.13 9.36
CA ASN A 366 15.67 1.52 9.24
C ASN A 366 14.50 2.51 9.37
N GLU A 367 13.31 2.11 8.93
CA GLU A 367 12.09 2.91 9.04
C GLU A 367 11.62 3.00 10.49
N VAL A 368 11.74 1.93 11.28
CA VAL A 368 11.46 1.99 12.73
C VAL A 368 12.49 2.86 13.44
N LYS A 369 13.78 2.76 13.09
CA LYS A 369 14.82 3.67 13.61
C LYS A 369 14.45 5.12 13.28
N ARG A 370 14.19 5.43 12.01
CA ARG A 370 13.78 6.77 11.54
C ARG A 370 12.51 7.28 12.20
N TYR A 371 11.54 6.41 12.43
CA TYR A 371 10.34 6.72 13.21
C TYR A 371 10.68 7.14 14.64
N LEU A 372 11.52 6.37 15.31
CA LEU A 372 11.92 6.62 16.68
C LEU A 372 12.83 7.85 16.83
N GLN A 373 13.54 8.25 15.76
CA GLN A 373 14.25 9.52 15.62
C GLN A 373 13.31 10.72 15.39
N GLY A 374 12.04 10.52 15.05
CA GLY A 374 11.10 11.61 14.74
C GLY A 374 10.98 11.94 13.24
N GLY A 375 11.65 11.19 12.36
CA GLY A 375 11.74 11.48 10.92
C GLY A 375 10.44 11.36 10.11
N TYR A 376 9.32 10.99 10.74
CA TYR A 376 7.96 10.98 10.15
C TYR A 376 7.00 11.97 10.83
N GLY A 377 7.45 12.69 11.85
CA GLY A 377 6.62 13.56 12.69
C GLY A 377 6.39 12.99 14.09
N LYS A 378 5.50 13.64 14.83
CA LYS A 378 5.23 13.34 16.23
C LYS A 378 4.22 12.20 16.38
N PRO A 379 4.57 11.11 17.09
CA PRO A 379 3.64 10.04 17.41
C PRO A 379 2.47 10.53 18.29
N PRO A 380 1.28 9.90 18.21
CA PRO A 380 0.11 10.26 19.03
C PRO A 380 0.35 10.16 20.55
N ALA A 381 1.23 9.25 20.97
CA ALA A 381 1.59 9.01 22.37
C ALA A 381 3.11 8.89 22.54
N PRO A 382 3.65 8.99 23.77
CA PRO A 382 5.05 8.65 24.03
C PRO A 382 5.39 7.24 23.52
N VAL A 383 6.51 7.11 22.81
CA VAL A 383 7.03 5.81 22.39
C VAL A 383 7.75 5.11 23.54
N ASN A 384 7.95 3.80 23.42
CA ASN A 384 8.73 3.02 24.38
C ASN A 384 10.21 3.47 24.38
N THR A 385 10.67 3.96 25.53
CA THR A 385 12.03 4.48 25.70
C THR A 385 13.10 3.42 25.55
N GLU A 386 12.85 2.18 25.96
CA GLU A 386 13.81 1.07 25.80
C GLU A 386 13.97 0.71 24.33
N VAL A 387 12.86 0.66 23.58
CA VAL A 387 12.88 0.39 22.14
C VAL A 387 13.58 1.53 21.40
N ARG A 388 13.29 2.79 21.74
CA ARG A 388 13.99 3.97 21.18
C ARG A 388 15.49 3.87 21.44
N ASN A 389 15.92 3.65 22.68
CA ASN A 389 17.34 3.57 23.02
C ASN A 389 18.05 2.42 22.29
N LYS A 390 17.38 1.27 22.08
CA LYS A 390 17.92 0.17 21.27
C LYS A 390 18.05 0.53 19.79
N ALA A 391 17.10 1.30 19.27
CA ALA A 391 17.05 1.65 17.86
C ALA A 391 18.07 2.71 17.46
N ILE A 392 18.21 3.76 18.27
CA ILE A 392 18.94 4.99 17.90
C ILE A 392 20.09 5.33 18.87
N GLY A 393 20.27 4.54 19.94
CA GLY A 393 21.33 4.77 20.92
C GLY A 393 21.25 6.16 21.56
N ASN A 394 22.31 6.96 21.35
CA ASN A 394 22.44 8.33 21.85
C ASN A 394 22.22 9.39 20.76
N GLU A 395 21.71 9.00 19.59
CA GLU A 395 21.40 9.95 18.53
C GLU A 395 20.29 10.91 18.96
N ALA A 396 20.31 12.12 18.39
CA ALA A 396 19.32 13.14 18.68
C ALA A 396 17.94 12.74 18.15
N VAL A 397 16.89 13.11 18.90
CA VAL A 397 15.50 12.96 18.46
C VAL A 397 15.03 14.30 17.89
N ASP A 398 14.47 14.27 16.70
CA ASP A 398 13.87 15.41 16.04
C ASP A 398 12.52 15.75 16.69
N GLU A 399 12.48 16.86 17.44
CA GLU A 399 11.23 17.33 18.08
C GLU A 399 10.38 18.23 17.17
N GLY A 400 11.00 18.78 16.11
CA GLY A 400 10.37 19.68 15.14
C GLY A 400 9.52 18.95 14.09
N ARG A 401 9.10 19.68 13.05
CA ARG A 401 8.54 19.08 11.84
C ARG A 401 9.72 18.59 10.98
N PRO A 402 9.77 17.34 10.51
CA PRO A 402 10.96 16.83 9.82
C PRO A 402 11.34 17.60 8.55
N ALA A 403 10.35 18.22 7.89
CA ALA A 403 10.60 19.05 6.71
C ALA A 403 11.30 20.38 7.00
N ASP A 404 11.28 20.88 8.24
CA ASP A 404 11.99 22.13 8.62
C ASP A 404 13.52 21.98 8.53
N GLN A 405 14.02 20.74 8.48
CA GLN A 405 15.43 20.42 8.34
C GLN A 405 15.86 20.27 6.87
N LEU A 406 14.90 20.28 5.94
CA LEU A 406 15.17 20.09 4.52
C LEU A 406 15.38 21.45 3.85
N SER A 407 16.54 21.62 3.22
CA SER A 407 16.78 22.72 2.29
C SER A 407 15.87 22.58 1.06
N PRO A 408 15.48 23.69 0.40
CA PRO A 408 14.73 23.65 -0.86
C PRO A 408 15.35 22.70 -1.89
N GLU A 409 14.52 21.86 -2.51
CA GLU A 409 14.98 20.73 -3.32
C GLU A 409 14.71 20.89 -4.81
N MET A 410 13.78 21.75 -5.25
CA MET A 410 13.32 21.79 -6.64
C MET A 410 14.44 22.07 -7.65
N ASP A 411 15.36 22.99 -7.34
CA ASP A 411 16.48 23.30 -8.24
C ASP A 411 17.50 22.18 -8.30
N LYS A 412 17.76 21.51 -7.17
CA LYS A 412 18.62 20.32 -7.12
C LYS A 412 18.00 19.19 -7.94
N LEU A 413 16.73 18.90 -7.73
CA LEU A 413 15.99 17.85 -8.45
C LEU A 413 16.00 18.09 -9.96
N ARG A 414 15.80 19.35 -10.40
CA ARG A 414 15.89 19.73 -11.82
C ARG A 414 17.29 19.49 -12.39
N LYS A 415 18.34 19.83 -11.64
CA LYS A 415 19.73 19.59 -12.06
C LYS A 415 20.05 18.10 -12.14
N ASP A 416 19.60 17.32 -11.16
CA ASP A 416 19.89 15.89 -11.06
C ASP A 416 19.22 15.08 -12.19
N ILE A 417 17.97 15.41 -12.55
CA ILE A 417 17.28 14.75 -13.68
C ILE A 417 17.78 15.25 -15.04
N GLY A 418 18.23 16.50 -15.12
CA GLY A 418 18.83 17.10 -16.32
C GLY A 418 17.85 17.18 -17.49
N GLU A 419 18.36 16.97 -18.71
CA GLU A 419 17.60 17.08 -19.97
C GLU A 419 16.52 16.01 -20.14
N LEU A 420 16.43 15.04 -19.23
CA LEU A 420 15.37 14.04 -19.27
C LEU A 420 14.02 14.60 -18.84
N ALA A 421 14.00 15.62 -17.98
CA ALA A 421 12.79 16.35 -17.61
C ALA A 421 12.52 17.47 -18.62
N LEU A 422 11.37 17.43 -19.27
CA LEU A 422 10.97 18.42 -20.27
C LEU A 422 10.23 19.61 -19.63
N ASN A 423 9.68 19.42 -18.44
CA ASN A 423 8.90 20.40 -17.71
C ASN A 423 8.96 20.13 -16.19
N SER A 424 8.28 20.95 -15.39
CA SER A 424 8.23 20.77 -13.93
C SER A 424 7.50 19.51 -13.47
N GLU A 425 6.55 18.99 -14.25
CA GLU A 425 5.79 17.78 -13.92
C GLU A 425 6.71 16.56 -13.93
N ASP A 426 7.64 16.50 -14.90
CA ASP A 426 8.68 15.47 -14.95
C ASP A 426 9.64 15.54 -13.77
N VAL A 427 10.02 16.77 -13.36
CA VAL A 427 10.84 16.98 -12.14
C VAL A 427 10.10 16.47 -10.91
N LEU A 428 8.79 16.69 -10.81
CA LEU A 428 7.97 16.20 -9.71
C LEU A 428 7.79 14.67 -9.75
N THR A 429 7.61 14.07 -10.93
CA THR A 429 7.59 12.61 -11.10
C THR A 429 8.90 11.99 -10.61
N TYR A 430 10.05 12.58 -11.00
CA TYR A 430 11.36 12.20 -10.50
C TYR A 430 11.51 12.41 -8.98
N ALA A 431 10.99 13.51 -8.43
CA ALA A 431 11.01 13.76 -6.99
C ALA A 431 10.26 12.67 -6.21
N MET A 432 9.09 12.24 -6.72
CA MET A 432 8.28 11.21 -6.06
C MET A 432 8.97 9.84 -6.13
N PHE A 433 9.57 9.50 -7.26
CA PHE A 433 10.23 8.23 -7.50
C PHE A 433 11.54 8.44 -8.28
N PRO A 434 12.70 8.63 -7.64
CA PRO A 434 13.93 9.00 -8.36
C PRO A 434 14.36 7.98 -9.42
N ASP A 435 14.56 6.73 -9.02
CA ASP A 435 15.01 5.68 -9.95
C ASP A 435 13.91 5.30 -10.94
N LEU A 436 12.72 4.96 -10.42
CA LEU A 436 11.58 4.57 -11.26
C LEU A 436 11.11 5.70 -12.19
N GLY A 437 11.05 6.93 -11.69
CA GLY A 437 10.65 8.11 -12.47
C GLY A 437 11.66 8.43 -13.55
N ARG A 438 12.97 8.33 -13.27
CA ARG A 438 14.01 8.45 -14.31
C ARG A 438 13.84 7.37 -15.37
N GLU A 439 13.67 6.12 -14.98
CA GLU A 439 13.45 5.00 -15.91
C GLU A 439 12.20 5.23 -16.77
N PHE A 440 11.09 5.61 -16.16
CA PHE A 440 9.83 5.91 -16.86
C PHE A 440 9.99 7.04 -17.87
N LEU A 441 10.63 8.15 -17.49
CA LEU A 441 10.85 9.28 -18.39
C LEU A 441 11.77 8.91 -19.56
N GLN A 442 12.76 8.06 -19.32
CA GLN A 442 13.64 7.51 -20.36
C GLN A 442 12.85 6.62 -21.32
N GLN A 443 12.05 5.68 -20.80
CA GLN A 443 11.17 4.83 -21.61
C GLN A 443 10.16 5.65 -22.42
N ARG A 444 9.60 6.71 -21.84
CA ARG A 444 8.70 7.64 -22.52
C ARG A 444 9.40 8.34 -23.69
N LYS A 445 10.63 8.82 -23.48
CA LYS A 445 11.46 9.45 -24.52
C LYS A 445 11.81 8.48 -25.65
N ASP A 446 12.10 7.22 -25.31
CA ASP A 446 12.50 6.19 -26.27
C ASP A 446 11.31 5.51 -26.96
N GLY A 447 10.08 5.77 -26.53
CA GLY A 447 8.88 5.13 -27.07
C GLY A 447 8.73 3.65 -26.69
N THR A 448 9.28 3.25 -25.53
CA THR A 448 9.38 1.85 -25.09
C THR A 448 8.51 1.53 -23.86
N LEU A 449 7.58 2.42 -23.52
CA LEU A 449 6.60 2.17 -22.44
C LEU A 449 5.70 0.98 -22.81
N VAL A 450 5.74 -0.06 -21.99
CA VAL A 450 4.90 -1.27 -22.15
C VAL A 450 4.16 -1.55 -20.84
N PRO A 451 2.82 -1.46 -20.81
CA PRO A 451 2.04 -1.75 -19.61
C PRO A 451 2.16 -3.22 -19.20
N GLU A 452 1.99 -3.49 -17.90
CA GLU A 452 1.79 -4.84 -17.38
C GLU A 452 0.63 -5.53 -18.11
N ALA A 453 0.90 -6.71 -18.67
CA ALA A 453 -0.07 -7.44 -19.48
C ALA A 453 -1.29 -7.87 -18.64
N LEU A 454 -2.49 -7.70 -19.21
CA LEU A 454 -3.70 -8.28 -18.65
C LEU A 454 -3.89 -9.68 -19.24
N LEU A 455 -4.03 -10.69 -18.36
CA LEU A 455 -4.39 -12.02 -18.80
C LEU A 455 -5.81 -12.02 -19.38
N PRO A 456 -6.06 -12.84 -20.42
CA PRO A 456 -7.42 -13.04 -20.93
C PRO A 456 -8.35 -13.43 -19.78
N PRO A 457 -9.60 -12.92 -19.75
CA PRO A 457 -10.60 -13.40 -18.81
C PRO A 457 -10.64 -14.92 -18.87
N GLU A 458 -10.63 -15.61 -17.71
CA GLU A 458 -10.73 -17.05 -17.71
C GLU A 458 -12.09 -17.37 -18.31
N THR A 459 -12.12 -17.79 -19.57
CA THR A 459 -13.26 -18.51 -20.08
C THR A 459 -13.35 -19.73 -19.19
N LYS A 460 -14.31 -19.72 -18.25
CA LYS A 460 -14.87 -20.92 -17.66
C LYS A 460 -15.60 -21.72 -18.76
N THR A 461 -14.95 -21.98 -19.89
CA THR A 461 -15.14 -23.24 -20.57
C THR A 461 -14.76 -24.27 -19.54
N ARG A 462 -15.71 -25.15 -19.27
CA ARG A 462 -15.52 -26.41 -18.57
C ARG A 462 -14.64 -27.37 -19.40
N GLU A 463 -13.64 -26.84 -20.09
CA GLU A 463 -12.45 -27.53 -20.51
C GLU A 463 -11.54 -27.43 -19.26
N ARG A 464 -11.64 -28.36 -18.30
CA ARG A 464 -10.68 -29.47 -18.33
C ARG A 464 -9.81 -29.35 -19.57
N LEU A 465 -8.70 -28.63 -19.46
CA LEU A 465 -7.52 -28.89 -20.26
C LEU A 465 -7.24 -30.39 -20.09
N SER A 466 -7.85 -31.19 -20.96
CA SER A 466 -7.35 -32.47 -21.39
C SER A 466 -6.13 -32.21 -22.26
N THR A 467 -5.13 -31.51 -21.72
CA THR A 467 -3.76 -31.91 -21.99
C THR A 467 -3.59 -33.14 -21.11
N GLY A 468 -3.96 -34.30 -21.67
CA GLY A 468 -3.74 -35.56 -21.00
C GLY A 468 -2.29 -35.58 -20.54
N VAL A 469 -2.08 -35.73 -19.22
CA VAL A 469 -0.78 -36.16 -18.72
C VAL A 469 -0.55 -37.50 -19.40
N ALA A 470 0.48 -37.60 -20.25
CA ALA A 470 0.82 -38.88 -20.86
C ALA A 470 0.96 -39.89 -19.73
N THR A 471 0.12 -40.92 -19.73
CA THR A 471 0.23 -42.02 -18.77
C THR A 471 1.20 -43.06 -19.27
N GLU A 472 1.63 -42.98 -20.53
CA GLU A 472 2.51 -43.94 -21.17
C GLU A 472 3.79 -43.27 -21.66
N PHE A 473 4.94 -43.84 -21.31
CA PHE A 473 6.26 -43.35 -21.67
C PHE A 473 7.16 -44.52 -22.03
N ARG A 474 8.00 -44.33 -23.05
CA ARG A 474 9.08 -45.27 -23.37
C ARG A 474 10.36 -44.75 -22.74
N ILE A 475 10.97 -45.54 -21.86
CA ILE A 475 12.26 -45.19 -21.25
C ILE A 475 13.33 -46.17 -21.72
N GLU A 476 14.55 -45.69 -21.86
CA GLU A 476 15.70 -46.52 -22.25
C GLU A 476 16.71 -46.52 -21.11
N VAL A 477 16.98 -47.70 -20.54
CA VAL A 477 17.85 -47.87 -19.38
C VAL A 477 18.91 -48.92 -19.73
N HIS A 478 20.18 -48.54 -19.65
CA HIS A 478 21.32 -49.39 -20.02
C HIS A 478 21.27 -49.98 -21.45
N GLY A 479 20.59 -49.31 -22.39
CA GLY A 479 20.49 -49.72 -23.79
C GLY A 479 19.32 -50.67 -24.10
N GLU A 480 18.45 -50.93 -23.13
CA GLU A 480 17.17 -51.62 -23.34
C GLU A 480 16.00 -50.65 -23.16
N SER A 481 14.96 -50.83 -23.97
CA SER A 481 13.84 -49.89 -24.09
C SER A 481 12.56 -50.51 -23.54
N TYR A 482 11.95 -49.87 -22.55
CA TYR A 482 10.78 -50.34 -21.82
C TYR A 482 9.61 -49.37 -22.03
N GLU A 483 8.42 -49.90 -22.30
CA GLU A 483 7.17 -49.13 -22.36
C GLU A 483 6.46 -49.17 -21.00
N ILE A 484 6.31 -48.01 -20.38
CA ILE A 484 5.75 -47.84 -19.04
C ILE A 484 4.40 -47.15 -19.13
N ALA A 485 3.34 -47.77 -18.59
CA ALA A 485 2.01 -47.17 -18.46
C ALA A 485 1.60 -46.98 -16.98
N VAL A 486 1.19 -45.78 -16.57
CA VAL A 486 0.63 -45.48 -15.25
C VAL A 486 -0.85 -45.84 -15.27
N THR A 487 -1.21 -46.92 -14.57
CA THR A 487 -2.56 -47.51 -14.60
C THR A 487 -3.43 -47.10 -13.40
N GLY A 488 -2.84 -46.53 -12.34
CA GLY A 488 -3.58 -45.97 -11.21
C GLY A 488 -2.68 -45.43 -10.10
N SER A 489 -3.27 -44.65 -9.19
CA SER A 489 -2.62 -44.17 -7.96
C SER A 489 -3.44 -44.57 -6.73
N GLY A 490 -2.76 -45.08 -5.71
CA GLY A 490 -3.36 -45.52 -4.43
C GLY A 490 -3.21 -44.50 -3.32
N ASP A 491 -4.01 -44.66 -2.25
CA ASP A 491 -4.08 -43.70 -1.14
C ASP A 491 -2.76 -43.55 -0.37
N SER A 492 -2.49 -42.33 0.11
CA SER A 492 -1.16 -41.86 0.54
C SER A 492 -1.08 -41.65 2.06
N GLY A 493 -0.12 -42.30 2.72
CA GLY A 493 0.34 -41.93 4.07
C GLY A 493 1.73 -41.30 4.01
N ALA A 494 1.99 -40.31 4.89
CA ALA A 494 3.27 -39.64 5.16
C ALA A 494 4.41 -39.88 4.12
N GLY A 495 4.41 -39.10 3.04
CA GLY A 495 5.54 -39.02 2.09
C GLY A 495 5.76 -40.20 1.14
N LYS A 496 4.94 -41.26 1.21
CA LYS A 496 5.01 -42.41 0.30
C LYS A 496 3.72 -42.54 -0.51
N ARG A 497 3.84 -42.65 -1.83
CA ARG A 497 2.72 -42.83 -2.77
C ARG A 497 2.84 -44.18 -3.46
N LYS A 498 1.74 -44.91 -3.56
CA LYS A 498 1.66 -46.15 -4.34
C LYS A 498 1.22 -45.83 -5.76
N LEU A 499 2.02 -46.22 -6.74
CA LEU A 499 1.67 -46.14 -8.15
C LEU A 499 1.61 -47.55 -8.74
N TYR A 500 0.56 -47.80 -9.52
CA TYR A 500 0.43 -49.02 -10.30
C TYR A 500 0.92 -48.72 -11.71
N LEU A 501 1.96 -49.44 -12.14
CA LEU A 501 2.61 -49.27 -13.43
C LEU A 501 2.47 -50.55 -14.26
N SER A 502 2.51 -50.45 -15.57
CA SER A 502 2.65 -51.59 -16.48
C SER A 502 3.98 -51.43 -17.20
N LEU A 503 4.87 -52.42 -17.09
CA LEU A 503 6.15 -52.49 -17.82
C LEU A 503 5.99 -53.53 -18.92
N ASP A 504 6.02 -53.11 -20.18
CA ASP A 504 5.83 -53.94 -21.38
C ASP A 504 4.56 -54.84 -21.32
N GLY A 505 3.49 -54.32 -20.70
CA GLY A 505 2.20 -54.99 -20.57
C GLY A 505 2.02 -55.85 -19.31
N MET A 506 3.03 -55.96 -18.45
CA MET A 506 2.95 -56.66 -17.17
C MET A 506 2.71 -55.66 -16.01
N PRO A 507 1.60 -55.76 -15.26
CA PRO A 507 1.30 -54.84 -14.17
C PRO A 507 2.19 -55.09 -12.95
N GLU A 508 2.84 -54.04 -12.47
CA GLU A 508 3.75 -54.00 -11.33
C GLU A 508 3.31 -52.94 -10.30
N GLU A 509 3.38 -53.26 -9.00
CA GLU A 509 3.12 -52.32 -7.92
C GLU A 509 4.44 -51.66 -7.50
N VAL A 510 4.54 -50.34 -7.64
CA VAL A 510 5.74 -49.59 -7.28
C VAL A 510 5.44 -48.60 -6.16
N LEU A 511 6.17 -48.74 -5.06
CA LEU A 511 6.11 -47.83 -3.94
C LEU A 511 7.05 -46.65 -4.21
N PHE A 512 6.48 -45.47 -4.43
CA PHE A 512 7.21 -44.24 -4.65
C PHE A 512 7.44 -43.55 -3.30
N GLU A 513 8.69 -43.52 -2.85
CA GLU A 513 9.13 -42.75 -1.69
C GLU A 513 9.93 -41.55 -2.22
N SER A 514 9.45 -40.33 -1.95
CA SER A 514 10.21 -39.14 -2.33
C SER A 514 11.44 -39.04 -1.43
N LEU A 515 12.61 -39.34 -2.00
CA LEU A 515 13.87 -39.21 -1.28
C LEU A 515 14.37 -37.76 -1.28
N ASN A 516 14.02 -36.96 -2.30
CA ASN A 516 14.32 -35.52 -2.45
C ASN A 516 13.34 -34.88 -3.45
N GLU A 517 13.13 -33.56 -3.40
CA GLU A 517 12.45 -32.77 -4.44
C GLU A 517 13.45 -31.90 -5.21
N TYR A 518 13.29 -31.80 -6.53
CA TYR A 518 14.08 -30.90 -7.37
C TYR A 518 13.51 -29.48 -7.30
N VAL A 519 14.30 -28.55 -6.78
CA VAL A 519 14.02 -27.10 -6.78
C VAL A 519 15.00 -26.45 -7.75
N ALA A 520 14.50 -25.61 -8.65
CA ALA A 520 15.33 -24.84 -9.58
C ALA A 520 16.42 -24.06 -8.83
N GLU A 521 17.65 -24.16 -9.32
CA GLU A 521 18.84 -23.58 -8.70
C GLU A 521 18.69 -22.07 -8.46
N SER A 522 18.91 -21.66 -7.21
CA SER A 522 19.45 -20.35 -6.88
C SER A 522 20.31 -20.44 -5.62
N SER A 523 21.35 -21.27 -5.67
CA SER A 523 22.50 -21.05 -4.78
C SER A 523 23.47 -20.12 -5.49
N SER A 524 23.68 -18.92 -4.95
CA SER A 524 24.58 -17.89 -5.47
C SER A 524 26.06 -18.29 -5.59
N GLY A 525 26.43 -19.54 -5.26
CA GLY A 525 27.81 -20.02 -5.20
C GLY A 525 28.67 -19.35 -4.12
N ARG A 526 28.10 -18.43 -3.31
CA ARG A 526 28.84 -17.67 -2.30
C ARG A 526 29.25 -18.54 -1.10
N LYS A 527 30.44 -18.27 -0.55
CA LYS A 527 30.96 -18.95 0.64
C LYS A 527 30.02 -18.75 1.82
N LYS A 528 29.99 -19.71 2.76
CA LYS A 528 29.23 -19.57 4.02
C LYS A 528 30.01 -18.81 5.09
N ALA A 529 29.32 -17.90 5.77
CA ALA A 529 29.84 -17.18 6.93
C ALA A 529 30.14 -18.19 8.05
N SER A 530 31.39 -18.22 8.52
CA SER A 530 31.89 -19.26 9.44
C SER A 530 32.95 -18.75 10.41
N THR A 531 33.61 -17.61 10.12
CA THR A 531 34.64 -17.01 10.95
C THR A 531 34.25 -15.58 11.38
N PRO A 532 34.81 -15.08 12.51
CA PRO A 532 34.76 -13.66 12.85
C PRO A 532 35.33 -12.83 11.69
N GLY A 533 34.67 -11.72 11.32
CA GLY A 533 35.01 -10.93 10.13
C GLY A 533 34.16 -11.25 8.89
N HIS A 534 33.49 -12.41 8.82
CA HIS A 534 32.49 -12.67 7.80
C HIS A 534 31.17 -11.96 8.15
N VAL A 535 30.80 -10.99 7.34
CA VAL A 535 29.54 -10.25 7.46
C VAL A 535 28.46 -10.96 6.63
N SER A 536 27.31 -11.23 7.25
CA SER A 536 26.16 -11.89 6.62
C SER A 536 24.85 -11.18 6.94
N THR A 537 23.82 -11.42 6.13
CA THR A 537 22.46 -10.90 6.38
C THR A 537 21.69 -11.80 7.35
N ALA A 538 20.77 -11.22 8.12
CA ALA A 538 19.88 -11.96 9.02
C ALA A 538 18.69 -12.59 8.28
N MET A 539 18.29 -12.04 7.13
CA MET A 539 17.17 -12.54 6.32
C MET A 539 17.44 -12.43 4.82
N PRO A 540 16.76 -13.24 3.99
CA PRO A 540 16.87 -13.11 2.54
C PRO A 540 16.39 -11.74 2.06
N GLY A 541 17.08 -11.15 1.07
CA GLY A 541 16.74 -9.83 0.54
C GLY A 541 17.57 -9.47 -0.69
N ASN A 542 17.48 -8.22 -1.13
CA ASN A 542 18.29 -7.65 -2.21
C ASN A 542 19.22 -6.57 -1.65
N VAL A 543 20.42 -6.43 -2.21
CA VAL A 543 21.34 -5.35 -1.83
C VAL A 543 20.88 -4.02 -2.42
N VAL A 544 20.63 -3.03 -1.56
CA VAL A 544 20.26 -1.66 -1.98
C VAL A 544 21.52 -0.83 -2.24
N GLU A 545 22.48 -0.91 -1.32
CA GLU A 545 23.69 -0.09 -1.38
C GLU A 545 24.82 -0.74 -0.57
N VAL A 546 26.05 -0.63 -1.07
CA VAL A 546 27.27 -1.03 -0.37
C VAL A 546 27.93 0.25 0.15
N LEU A 547 28.10 0.37 1.47
CA LEU A 547 28.51 1.62 2.13
C LEU A 547 30.04 1.78 2.25
N VAL A 548 30.79 0.70 1.98
CA VAL A 548 32.25 0.64 2.13
C VAL A 548 32.92 0.13 0.87
N LYS A 549 34.23 0.37 0.76
CA LYS A 549 35.08 -0.15 -0.31
C LYS A 549 36.14 -1.10 0.25
N GLU A 550 36.64 -1.97 -0.62
CA GLU A 550 37.80 -2.80 -0.28
C GLU A 550 38.98 -1.92 0.15
N GLY A 551 39.53 -2.25 1.31
CA GLY A 551 40.61 -1.51 1.96
C GLY A 551 40.17 -0.45 2.96
N ASP A 552 38.88 -0.17 3.12
CA ASP A 552 38.39 0.76 4.16
C ASP A 552 38.59 0.17 5.56
N SER A 553 38.91 1.03 6.53
CA SER A 553 38.92 0.64 7.95
C SER A 553 37.53 0.83 8.55
N VAL A 554 37.01 -0.19 9.21
CA VAL A 554 35.67 -0.21 9.81
C VAL A 554 35.75 -0.55 11.28
N SER A 555 34.87 0.05 12.08
CA SER A 555 34.72 -0.31 13.49
C SER A 555 33.60 -1.33 13.69
N ALA A 556 33.68 -2.18 14.71
CA ALA A 556 32.62 -3.10 15.09
C ALA A 556 31.33 -2.29 15.35
N GLY A 557 30.23 -2.72 14.74
CA GLY A 557 28.95 -2.00 14.78
C GLY A 557 28.82 -0.87 13.75
N GLN A 558 29.81 -0.61 12.90
CA GLN A 558 29.66 0.31 11.77
C GLN A 558 28.83 -0.34 10.65
N ALA A 559 27.89 0.40 10.07
CA ALA A 559 27.11 -0.06 8.92
C ALA A 559 28.01 -0.18 7.68
N VAL A 560 27.95 -1.33 6.99
CA VAL A 560 28.79 -1.63 5.81
C VAL A 560 27.98 -1.93 4.55
N LEU A 561 26.70 -2.28 4.69
CA LEU A 561 25.81 -2.66 3.59
C LEU A 561 24.36 -2.34 3.98
N ILE A 562 23.54 -1.94 3.02
CA ILE A 562 22.08 -1.81 3.18
C ILE A 562 21.41 -2.88 2.31
N THR A 563 20.57 -3.70 2.94
CA THR A 563 19.74 -4.70 2.25
C THR A 563 18.27 -4.31 2.35
N GLU A 564 17.51 -4.50 1.28
CA GLU A 564 16.05 -4.42 1.25
C GLU A 564 15.49 -5.83 1.32
N ALA A 565 14.64 -6.07 2.32
CA ALA A 565 13.74 -7.20 2.33
C ALA A 565 12.34 -6.65 2.59
N MET A 566 11.34 -7.18 1.87
CA MET A 566 9.94 -6.85 2.16
C MET A 566 9.64 -5.33 2.06
N LYS A 567 10.33 -4.64 1.12
CA LYS A 567 10.29 -3.18 0.91
C LYS A 567 10.76 -2.34 2.10
N MET A 568 11.58 -2.92 2.98
CA MET A 568 12.15 -2.25 4.14
C MET A 568 13.66 -2.45 4.16
N GLU A 569 14.37 -1.38 4.49
CA GLU A 569 15.82 -1.38 4.51
C GLU A 569 16.35 -1.78 5.88
N THR A 570 17.43 -2.56 5.89
CA THR A 570 18.16 -2.93 7.10
C THR A 570 19.66 -2.77 6.86
N GLU A 571 20.32 -2.09 7.79
CA GLU A 571 21.79 -2.01 7.83
C GLU A 571 22.39 -3.31 8.33
N VAL A 572 23.34 -3.84 7.56
CA VAL A 572 24.22 -4.90 7.99
C VAL A 572 25.51 -4.27 8.52
N HIS A 573 25.89 -4.65 9.74
CA HIS A 573 26.99 -4.03 10.46
C HIS A 573 28.23 -4.92 10.48
N ALA A 574 29.40 -4.30 10.55
CA ALA A 574 30.66 -4.97 10.83
C ALA A 574 30.59 -5.68 12.20
N ASN A 575 31.01 -6.94 12.26
CA ASN A 575 31.01 -7.73 13.49
C ASN A 575 32.32 -7.60 14.30
N ILE A 576 33.37 -7.02 13.71
CA ILE A 576 34.68 -6.76 14.32
C ILE A 576 35.24 -5.41 13.85
N ASP A 577 36.19 -4.86 14.60
CA ASP A 577 37.07 -3.80 14.12
C ASP A 577 38.06 -4.42 13.12
N GLY A 578 38.33 -3.75 12.00
CA GLY A 578 39.26 -4.29 11.02
C GLY A 578 39.28 -3.56 9.70
N LYS A 579 39.89 -4.18 8.70
CA LYS A 579 39.97 -3.64 7.34
C LYS A 579 39.13 -4.51 6.40
N VAL A 580 38.32 -3.88 5.55
CA VAL A 580 37.53 -4.59 4.53
C VAL A 580 38.50 -5.24 3.55
N GLU A 581 38.53 -6.57 3.51
CA GLU A 581 39.40 -7.35 2.64
C GLU A 581 38.75 -7.61 1.27
N ALA A 582 37.47 -8.00 1.27
CA ALA A 582 36.73 -8.32 0.05
C ALA A 582 35.24 -8.01 0.17
N ILE A 583 34.63 -7.62 -0.94
CA ILE A 583 33.17 -7.41 -1.08
C ILE A 583 32.63 -8.37 -2.16
N TYR A 584 31.70 -9.25 -1.78
CA TYR A 584 31.21 -10.34 -2.64
C TYR A 584 29.81 -10.07 -3.24
N VAL A 585 29.30 -8.86 -3.07
CA VAL A 585 27.96 -8.46 -3.51
C VAL A 585 27.97 -7.09 -4.18
N SER A 586 27.05 -6.90 -5.11
CA SER A 586 26.79 -5.63 -5.79
C SER A 586 25.35 -5.15 -5.56
N LYS A 587 25.09 -3.86 -5.81
CA LYS A 587 23.73 -3.31 -5.79
C LYS A 587 22.81 -4.12 -6.72
N GLY A 588 21.66 -4.54 -6.21
CA GLY A 588 20.66 -5.37 -6.89
C GLY A 588 20.83 -6.88 -6.66
N ASP A 589 21.94 -7.34 -6.07
CA ASP A 589 22.15 -8.77 -5.84
C ASP A 589 21.19 -9.33 -4.79
N ARG A 590 20.65 -10.52 -5.06
CA ARG A 590 19.91 -11.31 -4.07
C ARG A 590 20.87 -11.99 -3.10
N VAL A 591 20.58 -11.90 -1.81
CA VAL A 591 21.39 -12.44 -0.70
C VAL A 591 20.54 -13.31 0.22
N THR A 592 21.16 -14.30 0.84
CA THR A 592 20.50 -15.21 1.80
C THR A 592 21.28 -15.32 3.12
N PRO A 593 20.60 -15.63 4.25
CA PRO A 593 21.28 -15.76 5.54
C PRO A 593 22.36 -16.84 5.52
N GLY A 594 23.51 -16.50 6.07
CA GLY A 594 24.66 -17.39 6.14
C GLY A 594 25.60 -17.31 4.93
N GLU A 595 25.29 -16.54 3.88
CA GLU A 595 26.25 -16.18 2.83
C GLU A 595 27.24 -15.11 3.33
N VAL A 596 28.51 -15.21 2.95
CA VAL A 596 29.49 -14.13 3.17
C VAL A 596 29.22 -13.02 2.16
N LEU A 597 28.91 -11.83 2.67
CA LEU A 597 28.66 -10.64 1.86
C LEU A 597 29.90 -9.74 1.81
N ILE A 598 30.56 -9.56 2.96
CA ILE A 598 31.80 -8.78 3.12
C ILE A 598 32.73 -9.55 4.07
N GLU A 599 34.04 -9.48 3.83
CA GLU A 599 35.09 -10.05 4.67
C GLU A 599 35.93 -8.93 5.29
N ILE A 600 36.08 -8.96 6.61
CA ILE A 600 36.83 -7.98 7.41
C ILE A 600 37.97 -8.74 8.09
N ALA A 601 39.19 -8.22 7.95
CA ALA A 601 40.43 -8.78 8.50
C ALA A 601 40.90 -8.06 9.76
#